data_AF-A0AA36MWH3-F1
#
_entry.id   AF-A0AA36MWH3-F1
#
_cell.length_a   1.000
_cell.length_b   1.000
_cell.length_c   1.000
_cell.angle_alpha   90.00
_cell.angle_beta   90.00
_cell.angle_gamma   90.00
#
_symmetry.space_group_name_H-M   'P 1'
#
loop_
_entity.id
_entity.type
_entity.pdbx_description
1 polymer ?
#
loop_
_entity_poly.entity_id
_entity_poly.type
_entity_poly.pdbx_seq_one_letter_code
_entity_poly.pdbx_strand_id
1 'polypeptide(L)'
;MGAPQDAEPTLEAAVIQAVLGAGLQKDLPLPKKVQEAMGAELDPDAAARAAAAAFGADFADYAGRLRAYLAELEASLFSEGLHTLGAPPGRSELEGYLTGCFDGTLPPEAIERLAAGAQESEVVGSCVLTARDGEETRHAIKEALRVRELLASNTEEVAGMLRALNGEFVPPAPGGDLIRDGASVLPTGRNIHALDPFRIPSQTALQRGIQAAEKSIEQYRRDNDGAFPETIAVNLWGLEAIKTRGESVAVVLGLIGARPVAEATGRVARYELIPLEELGRPRVDALCSLSGIFRDSFANVVELLDDALQRAAKADEAPEQNFVRKHYLELLEQEKDEDAALSRIFSNAAGEFGSLVNERVVAGNWENDQELGETWASRNAFAFGRNQRGTERGKVLDKLLGSSGSLVQLTDSVEYGLTDIQEYYANSGAMVRRMSDLQKRKVEALVVDTTQKQVAPRKLDSVLRMEYRTKLLNPKWAEAMVAQGSGGAFEVSQRMTALLGWGGTTRFAEDWVWNQSAERYVLDEDMAKRLRESNPEAFRNIVGRLLEAKARDLWQAPEDVLQRLSEIYEELDDELEGVA
;
A
#
# COMPACT_ATOMS: atom_id res chain seq x y z
N MET A 1 -12.58 53.58 13.67
CA MET A 1 -11.97 53.35 12.35
C MET A 1 -12.18 51.88 12.05
N GLY A 2 -13.17 51.56 11.22
CA GLY A 2 -13.40 50.19 10.75
C GLY A 2 -12.26 49.79 9.82
N ALA A 3 -11.70 48.60 10.01
CA ALA A 3 -10.81 48.00 9.03
C ALA A 3 -11.58 47.80 7.72
N PRO A 4 -10.96 48.03 6.55
CA PRO A 4 -11.62 47.79 5.28
C PRO A 4 -11.88 46.29 5.13
N GLN A 5 -13.15 45.90 5.04
CA GLN A 5 -13.60 44.51 4.85
C GLN A 5 -13.41 44.01 3.41
N ASP A 6 -12.92 44.84 2.49
CA ASP A 6 -12.87 44.58 1.04
C ASP A 6 -11.44 44.71 0.45
N ALA A 7 -10.41 44.24 1.14
CA ALA A 7 -9.10 44.05 0.51
C ALA A 7 -9.06 42.66 -0.15
N GLU A 8 -8.71 42.58 -1.44
CA GLU A 8 -8.50 41.29 -2.12
C GLU A 8 -7.51 40.43 -1.30
N PRO A 9 -7.81 39.14 -1.10
CA PRO A 9 -6.94 38.26 -0.33
C PRO A 9 -5.56 38.22 -0.99
N THR A 10 -4.50 38.26 -0.18
CA THR A 10 -3.14 38.03 -0.69
C THR A 10 -3.06 36.64 -1.33
N LEU A 11 -2.15 36.43 -2.28
CA LEU A 11 -1.94 35.11 -2.89
C LEU A 11 -1.72 34.04 -1.80
N GLU A 12 -0.98 34.38 -0.74
CA GLU A 12 -0.75 33.50 0.40
C GLU A 12 -2.07 33.12 1.09
N ALA A 13 -2.94 34.09 1.38
CA ALA A 13 -4.24 33.84 1.99
C ALA A 13 -5.13 32.99 1.08
N ALA A 14 -5.14 33.25 -0.23
CA ALA A 14 -5.92 32.46 -1.19
C ALA A 14 -5.42 31.00 -1.28
N VAL A 15 -4.11 30.78 -1.30
CA VAL A 15 -3.53 29.43 -1.29
C VAL A 15 -3.88 28.70 0.01
N ILE A 16 -3.76 29.35 1.17
CA ILE A 16 -4.10 28.72 2.43
C ILE A 16 -5.60 28.44 2.54
N GLN A 17 -6.46 29.35 2.08
CA GLN A 17 -7.90 29.12 2.00
C GLN A 17 -8.21 27.87 1.17
N ALA A 18 -7.56 27.70 0.01
CA ALA A 18 -7.69 26.50 -0.81
C ALA A 18 -7.18 25.23 -0.11
N VAL A 19 -6.05 25.30 0.59
CA VAL A 19 -5.51 24.19 1.39
C VAL A 19 -6.50 23.74 2.46
N LEU A 20 -7.05 24.70 3.23
CA LEU A 20 -8.00 24.44 4.30
C LEU A 20 -9.32 23.89 3.77
N GLY A 21 -9.85 24.49 2.70
CA GLY A 21 -11.09 24.04 2.05
C GLY A 21 -10.98 22.63 1.45
N ALA A 22 -9.81 22.26 0.93
CA ALA A 22 -9.55 20.92 0.38
C ALA A 22 -9.12 19.89 1.44
N GLY A 23 -8.96 20.30 2.71
CA GLY A 23 -8.46 19.44 3.79
C GLY A 23 -6.98 19.05 3.65
N LEU A 24 -6.21 19.73 2.79
CA LEU A 24 -4.82 19.38 2.47
C LEU A 24 -3.86 19.61 3.64
N GLN A 25 -4.26 20.38 4.65
CA GLN A 25 -3.51 20.52 5.90
C GLN A 25 -3.39 19.21 6.68
N LYS A 26 -4.28 18.23 6.44
CA LYS A 26 -4.13 16.89 7.01
C LYS A 26 -3.03 16.10 6.30
N ASP A 27 -2.83 16.36 5.01
CA ASP A 27 -1.78 15.74 4.20
C ASP A 27 -0.42 16.36 4.38
N LEU A 28 -0.39 17.68 4.35
CA LEU A 28 0.80 18.49 4.56
C LEU A 28 0.54 19.46 5.71
N PRO A 29 0.82 19.03 6.96
CA PRO A 29 0.60 19.86 8.14
C PRO A 29 1.23 21.24 8.00
N LEU A 30 0.44 22.25 8.36
CA LEU A 30 0.91 23.64 8.44
C LEU A 30 1.99 23.75 9.53
N PRO A 31 2.94 24.69 9.44
CA PRO A 31 3.91 24.91 10.51
C PRO A 31 3.23 25.18 11.84
N LYS A 32 3.80 24.72 12.96
CA LYS A 32 3.18 24.84 14.30
C LYS A 32 2.76 26.28 14.64
N LYS A 33 3.61 27.26 14.33
CA LYS A 33 3.32 28.69 14.52
C LYS A 33 2.07 29.17 13.75
N VAL A 34 1.80 28.57 12.58
CA VAL A 34 0.66 28.90 11.72
C VAL A 34 -0.60 28.26 12.30
N GLN A 35 -0.50 26.99 12.74
CA GLN A 35 -1.61 26.31 13.43
C GLN A 35 -2.02 27.07 14.71
N GLU A 36 -1.05 27.52 15.50
CA GLU A 36 -1.30 28.31 16.71
C GLU A 36 -1.96 29.66 16.39
N ALA A 37 -1.59 30.30 15.28
CA ALA A 37 -2.15 31.58 14.85
C ALA A 37 -3.59 31.48 14.32
N MET A 38 -3.94 30.36 13.67
CA MET A 38 -5.33 30.07 13.28
C MET A 38 -6.25 29.85 14.49
N GLY A 39 -5.69 29.44 15.63
CA GLY A 39 -6.47 29.13 16.83
C GLY A 39 -7.57 28.11 16.56
N ALA A 40 -8.69 28.25 17.28
CA ALA A 40 -9.93 27.50 17.02
C ALA A 40 -10.93 28.33 16.19
N GLU A 41 -10.45 29.14 15.23
CA GLU A 41 -11.34 29.94 14.39
C GLU A 41 -12.25 29.04 13.54
N LEU A 42 -13.56 29.29 13.64
CA LEU A 42 -14.60 28.57 12.90
C LEU A 42 -14.84 29.14 11.49
N ASP A 43 -14.39 30.37 11.23
CA ASP A 43 -14.49 31.02 9.92
C ASP A 43 -13.25 30.67 9.07
N PRO A 44 -13.39 29.92 7.96
CA PRO A 44 -12.28 29.54 7.08
C PRO A 44 -11.52 30.76 6.52
N ASP A 45 -12.21 31.88 6.29
CA ASP A 45 -11.60 33.07 5.68
C ASP A 45 -10.81 33.88 6.72
N ALA A 46 -11.28 33.93 7.96
CA ALA A 46 -10.49 34.44 9.08
C ALA A 46 -9.27 33.56 9.33
N ALA A 47 -9.45 32.23 9.39
CA ALA A 47 -8.38 31.28 9.63
C ALA A 47 -7.30 31.35 8.54
N ALA A 48 -7.68 31.47 7.27
CA ALA A 48 -6.74 31.63 6.16
C ALA A 48 -5.95 32.94 6.23
N ARG A 49 -6.58 34.05 6.63
CA ARG A 49 -5.90 35.34 6.82
C ARG A 49 -4.93 35.31 8.00
N ALA A 50 -5.35 34.72 9.12
CA ALA A 50 -4.50 34.54 10.31
C ALA A 50 -3.29 33.65 9.99
N ALA A 51 -3.52 32.55 9.28
CA ALA A 51 -2.47 31.64 8.83
C ALA A 51 -1.47 32.34 7.90
N ALA A 52 -1.95 33.06 6.88
CA ALA A 52 -1.11 33.77 5.93
C ALA A 52 -0.23 34.82 6.64
N ALA A 53 -0.81 35.60 7.56
CA ALA A 53 -0.05 36.56 8.36
C ALA A 53 1.05 35.90 9.22
N ALA A 54 0.82 34.68 9.71
CA ALA A 54 1.75 33.94 10.56
C ALA A 54 2.87 33.21 9.79
N PHE A 55 2.68 32.94 8.50
CA PHE A 55 3.66 32.23 7.67
C PHE A 55 4.97 33.02 7.51
N GLY A 56 4.88 34.26 7.04
CA GLY A 56 6.04 35.09 6.71
C GLY A 56 6.99 34.38 5.73
N ALA A 57 8.29 34.38 6.02
CA ALA A 57 9.32 33.82 5.14
C ALA A 57 9.19 32.29 4.89
N ASP A 58 8.48 31.56 5.75
CA ASP A 58 8.32 30.09 5.62
C ASP A 58 7.29 29.69 4.56
N PHE A 59 6.50 30.65 4.03
CA PHE A 59 5.49 30.36 3.03
C PHE A 59 6.08 29.74 1.77
N ALA A 60 7.22 30.24 1.30
CA ALA A 60 7.86 29.75 0.08
C ALA A 60 8.28 28.28 0.18
N ASP A 61 8.81 27.85 1.34
CA ASP A 61 9.12 26.44 1.61
C ASP A 61 7.85 25.59 1.62
N TYR A 62 6.82 26.02 2.35
CA TYR A 62 5.56 25.30 2.42
C TYR A 62 4.89 25.17 1.04
N ALA A 63 4.86 26.25 0.26
CA ALA A 63 4.34 26.25 -1.10
C ALA A 63 5.14 25.32 -2.02
N GLY A 64 6.46 25.24 -1.85
CA GLY A 64 7.31 24.28 -2.55
C GLY A 64 6.94 22.83 -2.22
N ARG A 65 6.75 22.51 -0.94
CA ARG A 65 6.31 21.17 -0.49
C ARG A 65 4.89 20.85 -0.95
N LEU A 66 3.98 21.82 -0.90
CA LEU A 66 2.61 21.68 -1.40
C LEU A 66 2.60 21.38 -2.89
N ARG A 67 3.38 22.13 -3.69
CA ARG A 67 3.52 21.88 -5.13
C ARG A 67 4.07 20.47 -5.40
N ALA A 68 5.08 20.03 -4.66
CA ALA A 68 5.63 18.68 -4.81
C ALA A 68 4.59 17.60 -4.48
N TYR A 69 3.81 17.79 -3.41
CA TYR A 69 2.73 16.88 -3.04
C TYR A 69 1.61 16.83 -4.08
N LEU A 70 1.17 17.98 -4.61
CA LEU A 70 0.16 18.04 -5.66
C LEU A 70 0.65 17.40 -6.95
N ALA A 71 1.91 17.61 -7.33
CA ALA A 71 2.53 16.95 -8.48
C ALA A 71 2.59 15.43 -8.29
N GLU A 72 2.83 14.96 -7.07
CA GLU A 72 2.76 13.53 -6.76
C GLU A 72 1.35 12.96 -6.91
N LEU A 73 0.32 13.66 -6.40
CA LEU A 73 -1.08 13.24 -6.60
C LEU A 73 -1.45 13.21 -8.09
N GLU A 74 -1.01 14.19 -8.86
CA GLU A 74 -1.26 14.28 -10.31
C GLU A 74 -0.56 13.15 -11.08
N ALA A 75 0.68 12.82 -10.71
CA ALA A 75 1.48 11.79 -11.37
C ALA A 75 1.19 10.37 -10.84
N SER A 76 0.36 10.22 -9.82
CA SER A 76 0.02 8.91 -9.24
C SER A 76 -0.73 8.05 -10.27
N LEU A 77 -0.14 6.91 -10.61
CA LEU A 77 -0.76 5.94 -11.50
C LEU A 77 -1.81 5.11 -10.76
N PHE A 78 -2.93 4.83 -11.43
CA PHE A 78 -4.00 3.98 -10.93
C PHE A 78 -4.69 3.27 -12.10
N SER A 79 -5.42 2.19 -11.82
CA SER A 79 -6.24 1.54 -12.85
C SER A 79 -7.46 2.38 -13.18
N GLU A 80 -7.57 2.83 -14.43
CA GLU A 80 -8.70 3.63 -14.95
C GLU A 80 -9.89 2.74 -15.39
N GLY A 81 -9.85 1.42 -15.19
CA GLY A 81 -10.97 0.56 -15.57
C GLY A 81 -10.78 -0.91 -15.23
N LEU A 82 -11.68 -1.73 -15.77
CA LEU A 82 -11.63 -3.19 -15.67
C LEU A 82 -11.16 -3.80 -16.99
N HIS A 83 -10.30 -4.82 -16.89
CA HIS A 83 -9.84 -5.55 -18.07
C HIS A 83 -10.95 -6.40 -18.68
N THR A 84 -11.06 -6.39 -20.01
CA THR A 84 -11.91 -7.32 -20.76
C THR A 84 -11.03 -8.36 -21.44
N LEU A 85 -11.21 -9.63 -21.10
CA LEU A 85 -10.38 -10.73 -21.62
C LEU A 85 -10.35 -10.75 -23.15
N GLY A 86 -9.16 -10.71 -23.74
CA GLY A 86 -8.94 -10.68 -25.19
C GLY A 86 -9.04 -9.30 -25.84
N ALA A 87 -9.39 -8.26 -25.09
CA ALA A 87 -9.41 -6.89 -25.60
C ALA A 87 -8.02 -6.25 -25.46
N PRO A 88 -7.42 -5.74 -26.56
CA PRO A 88 -6.22 -4.93 -26.46
C PRO A 88 -6.55 -3.56 -25.86
N PRO A 89 -5.59 -2.91 -25.17
CA PRO A 89 -5.81 -1.58 -24.62
C PRO A 89 -6.06 -0.55 -25.73
N GLY A 90 -6.96 0.38 -25.46
CA GLY A 90 -7.20 1.57 -26.27
C GLY A 90 -6.05 2.58 -26.16
N ARG A 91 -6.15 3.69 -26.89
CA ARG A 91 -5.10 4.72 -26.94
C ARG A 91 -4.76 5.29 -25.55
N SER A 92 -5.79 5.64 -24.76
CA SER A 92 -5.60 6.23 -23.43
C SER A 92 -4.92 5.25 -22.47
N GLU A 93 -5.34 3.99 -22.47
CA GLU A 93 -4.75 2.93 -21.64
C GLU A 93 -3.29 2.65 -22.05
N LEU A 94 -3.01 2.60 -23.36
CA LEU A 94 -1.64 2.49 -23.87
C LEU A 94 -0.75 3.65 -23.41
N GLU A 95 -1.27 4.88 -23.44
CA GLU A 95 -0.56 6.06 -22.95
C GLU A 95 -0.24 5.91 -21.45
N GLY A 96 -1.18 5.43 -20.64
CA GLY A 96 -0.97 5.14 -19.22
C GLY A 96 0.10 4.08 -18.97
N TYR A 97 0.05 2.93 -19.65
CA TYR A 97 1.05 1.88 -19.54
C TYR A 97 2.46 2.36 -19.94
N LEU A 98 2.56 3.09 -21.05
CA LEU A 98 3.83 3.62 -21.53
C LEU A 98 4.36 4.73 -20.61
N THR A 99 3.49 5.56 -20.06
CA THR A 99 3.87 6.55 -19.04
C THR A 99 4.47 5.85 -17.83
N GLY A 100 3.82 4.82 -17.30
CA GLY A 100 4.34 4.05 -16.17
C GLY A 100 5.69 3.39 -16.47
N CYS A 101 5.83 2.72 -17.61
CA CYS A 101 7.05 2.01 -17.97
C CYS A 101 8.25 2.94 -18.26
N PHE A 102 8.00 4.14 -18.78
CA PHE A 102 9.03 5.01 -19.33
C PHE A 102 9.08 6.40 -18.67
N ASP A 103 8.49 6.57 -17.49
CA ASP A 103 8.50 7.83 -16.74
C ASP A 103 9.93 8.34 -16.49
N GLY A 104 10.14 9.62 -16.84
CA GLY A 104 11.43 10.30 -16.82
C GLY A 104 12.46 9.80 -17.85
N THR A 105 12.11 8.82 -18.71
CA THR A 105 12.98 8.29 -19.77
C THR A 105 12.54 8.78 -21.15
N LEU A 106 11.22 8.84 -21.39
CA LEU A 106 10.64 9.41 -22.61
C LEU A 106 9.84 10.68 -22.26
N PRO A 107 9.90 11.73 -23.11
CA PRO A 107 9.06 12.90 -22.91
C PRO A 107 7.57 12.55 -23.20
N PRO A 108 6.60 13.21 -22.53
CA PRO A 108 5.17 12.94 -22.71
C PRO A 108 4.72 12.98 -24.17
N GLU A 109 5.24 13.90 -24.98
CA GLU A 109 4.87 14.01 -26.40
C GLU A 109 5.31 12.79 -27.22
N ALA A 110 6.41 12.13 -26.83
CA ALA A 110 6.84 10.89 -27.46
C ALA A 110 5.91 9.73 -27.09
N ILE A 111 5.52 9.65 -25.81
CA ILE A 111 4.58 8.64 -25.31
C ILE A 111 3.21 8.77 -26.00
N GLU A 112 2.67 9.99 -26.09
CA GLU A 112 1.39 10.26 -26.75
C GLU A 112 1.41 9.80 -28.22
N ARG A 113 2.50 10.09 -28.93
CA ARG A 113 2.70 9.67 -30.33
C ARG A 113 2.81 8.15 -30.46
N LEU A 114 3.56 7.50 -29.58
CA LEU A 114 3.71 6.05 -29.56
C LEU A 114 2.37 5.35 -29.33
N ALA A 115 1.59 5.84 -28.36
CA ALA A 115 0.24 5.37 -28.07
C ALA A 115 -0.73 5.64 -29.24
N ALA A 116 -0.54 6.72 -30.00
CA ALA A 116 -1.29 7.03 -31.23
C ALA A 116 -0.88 6.16 -32.44
N GLY A 117 0.10 5.27 -32.30
CA GLY A 117 0.53 4.33 -33.35
C GLY A 117 1.73 4.78 -34.18
N ALA A 118 2.42 5.87 -33.79
CA ALA A 118 3.61 6.35 -34.49
C ALA A 118 4.71 5.29 -34.52
N GLN A 119 5.49 5.29 -35.60
CA GLN A 119 6.64 4.38 -35.78
C GLN A 119 7.94 5.01 -35.27
N GLU A 120 8.97 4.20 -35.05
CA GLU A 120 10.27 4.65 -34.49
C GLU A 120 10.79 5.92 -35.18
N SER A 121 10.84 5.91 -36.52
CA SER A 121 11.36 7.03 -37.32
C SER A 121 10.59 8.34 -37.15
N GLU A 122 9.29 8.25 -36.89
CA GLU A 122 8.41 9.42 -36.73
C GLU A 122 8.59 10.05 -35.34
N VAL A 123 8.75 9.20 -34.33
CA VAL A 123 8.99 9.63 -32.94
C VAL A 123 10.39 10.21 -32.83
N VAL A 124 11.41 9.49 -33.32
CA VAL A 124 12.82 9.92 -33.34
C VAL A 124 12.99 11.24 -34.10
N GLY A 125 12.28 11.43 -35.22
CA GLY A 125 12.34 12.67 -36.00
C GLY A 125 11.69 13.88 -35.32
N SER A 126 10.86 13.64 -34.31
CA SER A 126 10.12 14.68 -33.58
C SER A 126 10.68 15.00 -32.20
N CYS A 127 11.38 14.07 -31.57
CA CYS A 127 12.12 14.33 -30.35
C CYS A 127 13.37 15.14 -30.69
N VAL A 128 13.56 16.29 -30.05
CA VAL A 128 14.85 17.02 -30.11
C VAL A 128 15.86 16.21 -29.31
N LEU A 129 16.46 15.19 -29.95
CA LEU A 129 17.45 14.32 -29.33
C LEU A 129 18.76 15.10 -29.14
N THR A 130 19.10 15.50 -27.92
CA THR A 130 20.43 16.03 -27.65
C THR A 130 21.48 14.90 -27.79
N ALA A 131 22.68 15.22 -28.26
CA ALA A 131 23.66 14.23 -28.72
C ALA A 131 24.18 13.25 -27.63
N ARG A 132 23.88 13.50 -26.34
CA ARG A 132 24.23 12.62 -25.21
C ARG A 132 23.10 11.65 -24.84
N ASP A 133 21.86 12.02 -25.09
CA ASP A 133 20.64 11.24 -24.75
C ASP A 133 20.14 10.39 -25.94
N GLY A 134 20.64 10.66 -27.16
CA GLY A 134 20.06 10.09 -28.38
C GLY A 134 20.13 8.56 -28.51
N GLU A 135 21.08 7.86 -27.89
CA GLU A 135 21.14 6.39 -27.92
C GLU A 135 20.21 5.75 -26.89
N GLU A 136 20.23 6.23 -25.65
CA GLU A 136 19.33 5.77 -24.58
C GLU A 136 17.86 6.06 -24.94
N THR A 137 17.55 7.26 -25.43
CA THR A 137 16.19 7.59 -25.87
C THR A 137 15.76 6.73 -27.07
N ARG A 138 16.65 6.44 -28.02
CA ARG A 138 16.32 5.50 -29.13
C ARG A 138 16.06 4.08 -28.62
N HIS A 139 16.83 3.62 -27.65
CA HIS A 139 16.58 2.32 -27.02
C HIS A 139 15.23 2.29 -26.30
N ALA A 140 14.91 3.33 -25.51
CA ALA A 140 13.63 3.46 -24.84
C ALA A 140 12.45 3.52 -25.82
N ILE A 141 12.57 4.23 -26.95
CA ILE A 141 11.55 4.23 -28.02
C ILE A 141 11.33 2.82 -28.57
N LYS A 142 12.41 2.06 -28.83
CA LYS A 142 12.30 0.68 -29.32
C LYS A 142 11.62 -0.25 -28.32
N GLU A 143 11.98 -0.16 -27.05
CA GLU A 143 11.34 -0.96 -26.00
C GLU A 143 9.87 -0.55 -25.80
N ALA A 144 9.53 0.75 -25.90
CA ALA A 144 8.16 1.23 -25.84
C ALA A 144 7.30 0.71 -27.00
N LEU A 145 7.85 0.69 -28.22
CA LEU A 145 7.20 0.08 -29.39
C LEU A 145 6.96 -1.41 -29.17
N ARG A 146 7.95 -2.12 -28.63
CA ARG A 146 7.82 -3.54 -28.28
C ARG A 146 6.73 -3.78 -27.24
N VAL A 147 6.68 -3.00 -26.17
CA VAL A 147 5.62 -3.08 -25.14
C VAL A 147 4.25 -2.87 -25.78
N ARG A 148 4.08 -1.82 -26.60
CA ARG A 148 2.83 -1.54 -27.32
C ARG A 148 2.40 -2.71 -28.21
N GLU A 149 3.31 -3.27 -28.99
CA GLU A 149 3.02 -4.40 -29.88
C GLU A 149 2.61 -5.66 -29.10
N LEU A 150 3.26 -5.93 -27.98
CA LEU A 150 2.92 -7.07 -27.13
C LEU A 150 1.58 -6.88 -26.40
N LEU A 151 1.27 -5.66 -25.96
CA LEU A 151 -0.04 -5.32 -25.38
C LEU A 151 -1.17 -5.42 -26.42
N ALA A 152 -0.91 -5.03 -27.67
CA ALA A 152 -1.85 -5.24 -28.76
C ALA A 152 -2.13 -6.74 -29.02
N SER A 153 -1.25 -7.63 -28.55
CA SER A 153 -1.39 -9.09 -28.65
C SER A 153 -2.23 -9.70 -27.51
N ASN A 154 -2.92 -8.91 -26.67
CA ASN A 154 -3.84 -9.44 -25.63
C ASN A 154 -4.96 -10.33 -26.19
N THR A 155 -5.24 -10.26 -27.51
CA THR A 155 -6.12 -11.24 -28.19
C THR A 155 -5.68 -12.70 -27.99
N GLU A 156 -4.40 -12.93 -27.68
CA GLU A 156 -3.86 -14.24 -27.33
C GLU A 156 -4.40 -14.81 -26.01
N GLU A 157 -5.02 -14.01 -25.14
CA GLU A 157 -5.67 -14.49 -23.91
C GLU A 157 -6.76 -15.52 -24.20
N VAL A 158 -7.64 -15.20 -25.15
CA VAL A 158 -8.71 -16.11 -25.58
C VAL A 158 -8.10 -17.33 -26.30
N ALA A 159 -7.07 -17.13 -27.11
CA ALA A 159 -6.39 -18.22 -27.78
C ALA A 159 -5.72 -19.19 -26.79
N GLY A 160 -5.06 -18.66 -25.75
CA GLY A 160 -4.43 -19.43 -24.68
C GLY A 160 -5.45 -20.24 -23.89
N MET A 161 -6.59 -19.63 -23.56
CA MET A 161 -7.72 -20.34 -22.93
C MET A 161 -8.24 -21.49 -23.81
N LEU A 162 -8.43 -21.25 -25.12
CA LEU A 162 -8.89 -22.29 -26.05
C LEU A 162 -7.88 -23.44 -26.18
N ARG A 163 -6.57 -23.14 -26.22
CA ARG A 163 -5.52 -24.18 -26.18
C ARG A 163 -5.63 -25.04 -24.92
N ALA A 164 -5.79 -24.43 -23.76
CA ALA A 164 -5.95 -25.16 -22.50
C ALA A 164 -7.16 -26.09 -22.53
N LEU A 165 -8.32 -25.60 -23.01
CA LEU A 165 -9.54 -26.38 -23.13
C LEU A 165 -9.41 -27.55 -24.14
N ASN A 166 -8.59 -27.39 -25.17
CA ASN A 166 -8.26 -28.46 -26.13
C ASN A 166 -7.22 -29.46 -25.59
N GLY A 167 -6.69 -29.28 -24.38
CA GLY A 167 -5.60 -30.10 -23.84
C GLY A 167 -4.26 -29.87 -24.55
N GLU A 168 -4.09 -28.71 -25.18
CA GLU A 168 -2.85 -28.31 -25.84
C GLU A 168 -1.86 -27.67 -24.86
N PHE A 169 -0.59 -27.60 -25.26
CA PHE A 169 0.44 -26.90 -24.51
C PHE A 169 0.23 -25.38 -24.57
N VAL A 170 0.02 -24.75 -23.42
CA VAL A 170 0.00 -23.29 -23.25
C VAL A 170 1.42 -22.81 -22.92
N PRO A 171 2.04 -21.94 -23.75
CA PRO A 171 3.41 -21.51 -23.53
C PRO A 171 3.58 -20.78 -22.18
N PRO A 172 4.65 -21.06 -21.43
CA PRO A 172 4.92 -20.39 -20.16
C PRO A 172 5.46 -18.98 -20.35
N ALA A 173 5.24 -18.12 -19.37
CA ALA A 173 5.84 -16.78 -19.28
C ALA A 173 6.08 -16.40 -17.81
N PRO A 174 7.04 -15.51 -17.49
CA PRO A 174 7.15 -14.98 -16.14
C PRO A 174 5.93 -14.10 -15.82
N GLY A 175 5.33 -14.31 -14.66
CA GLY A 175 4.43 -13.33 -14.06
C GLY A 175 5.25 -12.21 -13.41
N GLY A 176 4.68 -11.00 -13.35
CA GLY A 176 5.37 -9.86 -12.76
C GLY A 176 4.57 -8.57 -12.90
N ASP A 177 5.27 -7.46 -12.85
CA ASP A 177 4.70 -6.11 -12.93
C ASP A 177 5.21 -5.43 -14.21
N LEU A 178 4.31 -4.92 -15.06
CA LEU A 178 4.70 -4.38 -16.37
C LEU A 178 5.60 -3.16 -16.24
N ILE A 179 5.36 -2.30 -15.25
CA ILE A 179 6.13 -1.07 -15.04
C ILE A 179 7.55 -1.42 -14.58
N ARG A 180 7.69 -2.45 -13.74
CA ARG A 180 8.98 -2.90 -13.22
C ARG A 180 9.76 -3.79 -14.18
N ASP A 181 9.09 -4.76 -14.80
CA ASP A 181 9.69 -5.85 -15.55
C ASP A 181 9.59 -5.67 -17.09
N GLY A 182 8.89 -4.62 -17.53
CA GLY A 182 8.78 -4.20 -18.91
C GLY A 182 8.20 -5.28 -19.83
N ALA A 183 8.70 -5.34 -21.07
CA ALA A 183 8.24 -6.28 -22.08
C ALA A 183 8.41 -7.77 -21.71
N SER A 184 9.14 -8.10 -20.64
CA SER A 184 9.44 -9.49 -20.28
C SER A 184 8.23 -10.26 -19.73
N VAL A 185 7.25 -9.56 -19.17
CA VAL A 185 5.99 -10.13 -18.66
C VAL A 185 4.88 -10.21 -19.72
N LEU A 186 5.20 -9.79 -20.95
CA LEU A 186 4.30 -9.78 -22.10
C LEU A 186 4.78 -10.78 -23.18
N PRO A 187 3.88 -11.26 -24.06
CA PRO A 187 2.44 -10.98 -24.12
C PRO A 187 1.65 -11.75 -23.05
N THR A 188 0.41 -11.34 -22.79
CA THR A 188 -0.53 -12.08 -21.94
C THR A 188 -1.05 -13.35 -22.65
N GLY A 189 -1.99 -14.08 -22.04
CA GLY A 189 -2.48 -15.35 -22.58
C GLY A 189 -1.47 -16.50 -22.51
N ARG A 190 -0.64 -16.48 -21.46
CA ARG A 190 0.44 -17.44 -21.19
C ARG A 190 0.22 -18.17 -19.87
N ASN A 191 0.85 -19.32 -19.70
CA ASN A 191 0.85 -20.03 -18.43
C ASN A 191 1.92 -19.42 -17.50
N ILE A 192 1.51 -18.46 -16.68
CA ILE A 192 2.46 -17.69 -15.89
C ILE A 192 3.15 -18.54 -14.81
N HIS A 193 4.43 -18.26 -14.56
CA HIS A 193 5.19 -18.82 -13.44
C HIS A 193 5.84 -17.72 -12.60
N ALA A 194 6.15 -18.04 -11.35
CA ALA A 194 6.89 -17.18 -10.44
C ALA A 194 8.40 -17.16 -10.79
N LEU A 195 9.26 -17.19 -9.78
CA LEU A 195 10.72 -17.15 -9.92
C LEU A 195 11.41 -18.32 -9.18
N ASP A 196 12.73 -18.45 -9.35
CA ASP A 196 13.56 -19.40 -8.59
C ASP A 196 13.78 -18.90 -7.15
N PRO A 197 13.16 -19.51 -6.12
CA PRO A 197 13.20 -18.99 -4.75
C PRO A 197 14.59 -19.12 -4.11
N PHE A 198 15.53 -19.87 -4.71
CA PHE A 198 16.92 -19.94 -4.25
C PHE A 198 17.74 -18.69 -4.58
N ARG A 199 17.17 -17.72 -5.30
CA ARG A 199 17.85 -16.48 -5.70
C ARG A 199 17.33 -15.24 -4.97
N ILE A 200 16.51 -15.42 -3.93
CA ILE A 200 15.98 -14.34 -3.11
C ILE A 200 16.92 -14.03 -1.94
N PRO A 201 17.18 -12.75 -1.63
CA PRO A 201 16.82 -11.57 -2.42
C PRO A 201 17.77 -11.38 -3.62
N SER A 202 17.28 -10.78 -4.70
CA SER A 202 18.16 -10.31 -5.78
C SER A 202 19.06 -9.16 -5.29
N GLN A 203 20.13 -8.83 -6.02
CA GLN A 203 21.06 -7.74 -5.62
C GLN A 203 20.36 -6.37 -5.53
N THR A 204 19.49 -6.05 -6.50
CA THR A 204 18.71 -4.80 -6.48
C THR A 204 17.72 -4.80 -5.32
N ALA A 205 17.03 -5.93 -5.08
CA ALA A 205 16.11 -6.07 -3.96
C ALA A 205 16.83 -5.93 -2.61
N LEU A 206 18.04 -6.47 -2.50
CA LEU A 206 18.89 -6.35 -1.32
C LEU A 206 19.21 -4.88 -1.00
N GLN A 207 19.67 -4.12 -2.01
CA GLN A 207 19.99 -2.70 -1.83
C GLN A 207 18.77 -1.89 -1.40
N ARG A 208 17.63 -2.08 -2.07
CA ARG A 208 16.39 -1.35 -1.79
C ARG A 208 15.79 -1.73 -0.43
N GLY A 209 15.77 -3.02 -0.09
CA GLY A 209 15.27 -3.50 1.20
C GLY A 209 16.13 -3.04 2.38
N ILE A 210 17.47 -3.03 2.25
CA ILE A 210 18.34 -2.46 3.27
C ILE A 210 18.06 -0.95 3.44
N GLN A 211 17.91 -0.21 2.33
CA GLN A 211 17.56 1.20 2.38
C GLN A 211 16.20 1.43 3.08
N ALA A 212 15.20 0.58 2.81
CA ALA A 212 13.91 0.62 3.47
C ALA A 212 14.00 0.34 4.98
N ALA A 213 14.84 -0.63 5.38
CA ALA A 213 15.08 -0.93 6.78
C ALA A 213 15.71 0.27 7.52
N GLU A 214 16.79 0.83 6.98
CA GLU A 214 17.47 1.98 7.59
C GLU A 214 16.55 3.20 7.69
N LYS A 215 15.82 3.53 6.62
CA LYS A 215 14.89 4.66 6.64
C LYS A 215 13.72 4.45 7.60
N SER A 216 13.27 3.20 7.79
CA SER A 216 12.24 2.87 8.77
C SER A 216 12.75 3.05 10.20
N ILE A 217 14.00 2.63 10.48
CA ILE A 217 14.68 2.89 11.75
C ILE A 217 14.83 4.39 11.98
N GLU A 218 15.29 5.15 10.99
CA GLU A 218 15.43 6.61 11.07
C GLU A 218 14.10 7.32 11.32
N GLN A 219 13.02 6.89 10.66
CA GLN A 219 11.68 7.42 10.90
C GLN A 219 11.24 7.16 12.34
N TYR A 220 11.43 5.94 12.85
CA TYR A 220 11.11 5.63 14.24
C TYR A 220 11.93 6.49 15.22
N ARG A 221 13.24 6.62 14.99
CA ARG A 221 14.13 7.43 15.83
C ARG A 221 13.71 8.89 15.87
N ARG A 222 13.33 9.46 14.72
CA ARG A 222 12.82 10.84 14.63
C ARG A 222 11.55 11.05 15.46
N ASP A 223 10.69 10.05 15.51
CA ASP A 223 9.42 10.10 16.24
C ASP A 223 9.55 9.73 17.73
N ASN A 224 10.71 9.22 18.17
CA ASN A 224 10.92 8.68 19.53
C ASN A 224 12.25 9.17 20.16
N ASP A 225 12.52 10.48 20.08
CA ASP A 225 13.65 11.14 20.76
C ASP A 225 15.03 10.50 20.49
N GLY A 226 15.21 9.95 19.29
CA GLY A 226 16.44 9.31 18.84
C GLY A 226 16.62 7.85 19.26
N ALA A 227 15.70 7.27 20.03
CA ALA A 227 15.73 5.89 20.48
C ALA A 227 15.54 4.91 19.32
N PHE A 228 16.32 3.81 19.32
CA PHE A 228 16.14 2.74 18.35
C PHE A 228 14.87 1.94 18.64
N PRO A 229 14.15 1.47 17.60
CA PRO A 229 13.09 0.48 17.80
C PRO A 229 13.75 -0.84 18.23
N GLU A 230 13.22 -1.48 19.27
CA GLU A 230 13.74 -2.79 19.69
C GLU A 230 13.29 -3.90 18.74
N THR A 231 12.02 -3.86 18.33
CA THR A 231 11.46 -4.75 17.29
C THR A 231 10.78 -3.91 16.20
N ILE A 232 10.93 -4.33 14.95
CA ILE A 232 10.06 -3.92 13.83
C ILE A 232 9.35 -5.16 13.29
N ALA A 233 8.03 -5.07 13.16
CA ALA A 233 7.25 -6.08 12.46
C ALA A 233 7.37 -5.88 10.95
N VAL A 234 7.45 -6.96 10.17
CA VAL A 234 7.56 -6.92 8.71
C VAL A 234 6.60 -7.94 8.11
N ASN A 235 5.74 -7.47 7.20
CA ASN A 235 4.89 -8.36 6.42
C ASN A 235 5.65 -8.92 5.21
N LEU A 236 5.57 -10.24 5.01
CA LEU A 236 6.17 -10.97 3.90
C LEU A 236 5.05 -11.57 3.02
N TRP A 237 4.80 -10.92 1.88
CA TRP A 237 3.76 -11.30 0.92
C TRP A 237 4.35 -12.10 -0.23
N GLY A 238 3.69 -13.19 -0.63
CA GLY A 238 4.19 -14.04 -1.71
C GLY A 238 4.31 -13.30 -3.05
N LEU A 239 3.24 -12.59 -3.44
CA LEU A 239 3.22 -11.84 -4.71
C LEU A 239 4.21 -10.68 -4.74
N GLU A 240 4.33 -9.93 -3.63
CA GLU A 240 5.35 -8.88 -3.48
C GLU A 240 6.74 -9.48 -3.67
N ALA A 241 7.08 -10.57 -2.97
CA ALA A 241 8.40 -11.19 -3.07
C ALA A 241 8.72 -11.70 -4.50
N ILE A 242 7.71 -12.11 -5.26
CA ILE A 242 7.86 -12.47 -6.69
C ILE A 242 8.19 -11.22 -7.51
N LYS A 243 7.39 -10.16 -7.42
CA LYS A 243 7.56 -8.94 -8.23
C LYS A 243 8.82 -8.16 -7.87
N THR A 244 9.10 -8.01 -6.59
CA THR A 244 10.26 -7.25 -6.10
C THR A 244 11.54 -8.07 -6.08
N ARG A 245 11.44 -9.40 -6.28
CA ARG A 245 12.54 -10.36 -6.13
C ARG A 245 13.12 -10.35 -4.70
N GLY A 246 12.26 -10.12 -3.70
CA GLY A 246 12.56 -10.25 -2.27
C GLY A 246 12.96 -8.97 -1.53
N GLU A 247 12.39 -7.81 -1.86
CA GLU A 247 12.68 -6.56 -1.13
C GLU A 247 12.29 -6.66 0.35
N SER A 248 11.14 -7.27 0.67
CA SER A 248 10.71 -7.47 2.07
C SER A 248 11.64 -8.39 2.88
N VAL A 249 12.17 -9.44 2.26
CA VAL A 249 13.22 -10.31 2.85
C VAL A 249 14.47 -9.48 3.14
N ALA A 250 14.87 -8.62 2.21
CA ALA A 250 16.00 -7.72 2.40
C ALA A 250 15.77 -6.67 3.49
N VAL A 251 14.53 -6.23 3.74
CA VAL A 251 14.20 -5.40 4.92
C VAL A 251 14.55 -6.15 6.20
N VAL A 252 14.13 -7.41 6.34
CA VAL A 252 14.45 -8.25 7.52
C VAL A 252 15.97 -8.37 7.69
N LEU A 253 16.70 -8.65 6.62
CA LEU A 253 18.17 -8.73 6.66
C LEU A 253 18.81 -7.39 7.07
N GLY A 254 18.28 -6.28 6.56
CA GLY A 254 18.67 -4.94 6.97
C GLY A 254 18.51 -4.77 8.48
N LEU A 255 17.32 -5.01 9.04
CA LEU A 255 17.03 -4.83 10.47
C LEU A 255 18.01 -5.59 11.38
N ILE A 256 18.21 -6.87 11.14
CA ILE A 256 19.08 -7.73 11.97
C ILE A 256 20.57 -7.55 11.66
N GLY A 257 20.91 -6.83 10.59
CA GLY A 257 22.27 -6.65 10.12
C GLY A 257 22.86 -7.95 9.57
N ALA A 258 22.27 -8.49 8.50
CA ALA A 258 22.72 -9.69 7.81
C ALA A 258 22.87 -9.46 6.29
N ARG A 259 23.66 -10.31 5.62
CA ARG A 259 23.88 -10.27 4.17
C ARG A 259 23.77 -11.67 3.54
N PRO A 260 23.23 -11.81 2.32
CA PRO A 260 23.20 -13.10 1.64
C PRO A 260 24.59 -13.54 1.21
N VAL A 261 24.85 -14.83 1.36
CA VAL A 261 26.05 -15.51 0.84
C VAL A 261 25.60 -16.43 -0.27
N ALA A 262 26.00 -16.10 -1.50
CA ALA A 262 25.68 -16.88 -2.68
C ALA A 262 26.78 -17.89 -3.00
N GLU A 263 26.38 -19.07 -3.50
CA GLU A 263 27.28 -20.03 -4.12
C GLU A 263 27.73 -19.54 -5.51
N ALA A 264 28.71 -20.22 -6.10
CA ALA A 264 29.18 -19.93 -7.46
C ALA A 264 28.05 -19.98 -8.53
N THR A 265 26.96 -20.69 -8.25
CA THR A 265 25.78 -20.80 -9.13
C THR A 265 24.82 -19.61 -9.03
N GLY A 266 25.06 -18.69 -8.08
CA GLY A 266 24.17 -17.57 -7.77
C GLY A 266 23.03 -17.91 -6.81
N ARG A 267 22.93 -19.15 -6.33
CA ARG A 267 21.98 -19.55 -5.28
C ARG A 267 22.42 -19.01 -3.92
N VAL A 268 21.49 -18.45 -3.16
CA VAL A 268 21.72 -18.01 -1.78
C VAL A 268 21.77 -19.24 -0.88
N ALA A 269 22.93 -19.47 -0.26
CA ALA A 269 23.16 -20.61 0.63
C ALA A 269 22.82 -20.29 2.09
N ARG A 270 23.03 -19.05 2.53
CA ARG A 270 22.72 -18.57 3.89
C ARG A 270 22.67 -17.05 3.95
N TYR A 271 22.10 -16.53 5.03
CA TYR A 271 22.26 -15.13 5.44
C TYR A 271 23.22 -15.01 6.61
N GLU A 272 24.34 -14.33 6.43
CA GLU A 272 25.40 -14.20 7.43
C GLU A 272 25.33 -12.86 8.15
N LEU A 273 25.57 -12.86 9.47
CA LEU A 273 25.53 -11.63 10.26
C LEU A 273 26.71 -10.71 9.90
N ILE A 274 26.40 -9.43 9.77
CA ILE A 274 27.36 -8.33 9.66
C ILE A 274 27.88 -8.05 11.08
N PRO A 275 29.21 -7.95 11.32
CA PRO A 275 29.75 -7.54 12.61
C PRO A 275 29.19 -6.19 13.07
N LEU A 276 28.97 -5.99 14.39
CA LEU A 276 28.37 -4.76 14.91
C LEU A 276 29.20 -3.52 14.57
N GLU A 277 30.52 -3.64 14.50
CA GLU A 277 31.43 -2.55 14.12
C GLU A 277 31.21 -2.08 12.68
N GLU A 278 30.87 -3.01 11.78
CA GLU A 278 30.50 -2.70 10.39
C GLU A 278 29.06 -2.22 10.28
N LEU A 279 28.14 -2.78 11.08
CA LEU A 279 26.73 -2.39 11.11
C LEU A 279 26.52 -0.96 11.64
N GLY A 280 27.34 -0.52 12.60
CA GLY A 280 27.34 0.84 13.14
C GLY A 280 26.13 1.20 14.02
N ARG A 281 25.28 0.23 14.36
CA ARG A 281 24.09 0.38 15.20
C ARG A 281 23.70 -0.95 15.87
N PRO A 282 22.80 -0.95 16.85
CA PRO A 282 22.21 -2.17 17.37
C PRO A 282 21.48 -3.00 16.29
N ARG A 283 21.46 -4.32 16.45
CA ARG A 283 20.55 -5.19 15.69
C ARG A 283 19.12 -4.96 16.16
N VAL A 284 18.24 -4.62 15.24
CA VAL A 284 16.80 -4.48 15.49
C VAL A 284 16.15 -5.84 15.31
N ASP A 285 15.34 -6.26 16.28
CA ASP A 285 14.60 -7.52 16.17
C ASP A 285 13.53 -7.43 15.08
N ALA A 286 13.29 -8.54 14.40
CA ALA A 286 12.38 -8.59 13.26
C ALA A 286 11.30 -9.64 13.50
N LEU A 287 10.06 -9.18 13.70
CA LEU A 287 8.88 -10.05 13.74
C LEU A 287 8.34 -10.21 12.31
N CYS A 288 8.55 -11.37 11.72
CA CYS A 288 8.11 -11.66 10.35
C CYS A 288 6.68 -12.25 10.39
N SER A 289 5.72 -11.53 9.80
CA SER A 289 4.38 -12.06 9.54
C SER A 289 4.26 -12.46 8.08
N LEU A 290 4.08 -13.75 7.82
CA LEU A 290 3.98 -14.32 6.48
C LEU A 290 2.52 -14.43 6.06
N SER A 291 2.25 -14.13 4.79
CA SER A 291 1.10 -14.71 4.12
C SER A 291 1.28 -16.23 3.96
N GLY A 292 0.17 -16.98 3.96
CA GLY A 292 0.22 -18.43 3.65
C GLY A 292 0.84 -18.74 2.28
N ILE A 293 0.66 -17.86 1.29
CA ILE A 293 1.31 -17.97 -0.03
C ILE A 293 2.83 -17.88 0.10
N PHE A 294 3.34 -16.94 0.91
CA PHE A 294 4.78 -16.82 1.13
C PHE A 294 5.35 -18.05 1.84
N ARG A 295 4.68 -18.51 2.92
CA ARG A 295 5.03 -19.73 3.65
C ARG A 295 5.20 -20.93 2.71
N ASP A 296 4.25 -21.13 1.80
CA ASP A 296 4.23 -22.32 0.94
C ASP A 296 5.16 -22.19 -0.27
N SER A 297 5.30 -20.99 -0.84
CA SER A 297 6.09 -20.77 -2.07
C SER A 297 7.59 -20.55 -1.80
N PHE A 298 7.95 -20.11 -0.59
CA PHE A 298 9.30 -19.69 -0.23
C PHE A 298 9.83 -20.40 1.03
N ALA A 299 9.47 -21.68 1.22
CA ALA A 299 9.89 -22.47 2.39
C ALA A 299 11.41 -22.46 2.62
N ASN A 300 12.23 -22.50 1.55
CA ASN A 300 13.68 -22.38 1.66
C ASN A 300 14.10 -21.01 2.22
N VAL A 301 13.46 -19.92 1.80
CA VAL A 301 13.75 -18.57 2.30
C VAL A 301 13.35 -18.44 3.77
N VAL A 302 12.23 -19.03 4.17
CA VAL A 302 11.79 -19.11 5.57
C VAL A 302 12.84 -19.80 6.43
N GLU A 303 13.37 -20.96 6.00
CA GLU A 303 14.43 -21.66 6.72
C GLU A 303 15.74 -20.86 6.80
N LEU A 304 16.09 -20.10 5.76
CA LEU A 304 17.27 -19.23 5.76
C LEU A 304 17.11 -18.02 6.69
N LEU A 305 15.92 -17.42 6.72
CA LEU A 305 15.61 -16.32 7.64
C LEU A 305 15.64 -16.78 9.09
N ASP A 306 15.00 -17.91 9.39
CA ASP A 306 15.01 -18.51 10.73
C ASP A 306 16.45 -18.79 11.20
N ASP A 307 17.28 -19.39 10.36
CA ASP A 307 18.71 -19.61 10.64
C ASP A 307 19.48 -18.32 10.98
N ALA A 308 19.19 -17.23 10.26
CA ALA A 308 19.81 -15.93 10.51
C ALA A 308 19.34 -15.32 11.84
N LEU A 309 18.04 -15.39 12.13
CA LEU A 309 17.42 -14.89 13.36
C LEU A 309 17.92 -15.68 14.58
N GLN A 310 18.04 -17.00 14.48
CA GLN A 310 18.61 -17.83 15.53
C GLN A 310 20.09 -17.51 15.78
N ARG A 311 20.87 -17.29 14.72
CA ARG A 311 22.26 -16.82 14.87
C ARG A 311 22.32 -15.46 15.56
N ALA A 312 21.43 -14.52 15.20
CA ALA A 312 21.38 -13.20 15.84
C ALA A 312 21.00 -13.32 17.32
N ALA A 313 20.01 -14.14 17.68
CA ALA A 313 19.62 -14.40 19.06
C ALA A 313 20.76 -14.98 19.91
N LYS A 314 21.55 -15.89 19.33
CA LYS A 314 22.64 -16.62 20.02
C LYS A 314 24.00 -15.95 19.93
N ALA A 315 24.15 -14.85 19.19
CA ALA A 315 25.40 -14.11 19.06
C ALA A 315 25.91 -13.64 20.43
N ASP A 316 27.23 -13.67 20.64
CA ASP A 316 27.86 -13.18 21.87
C ASP A 316 28.00 -11.65 21.84
N GLU A 317 26.85 -10.98 21.92
CA GLU A 317 26.71 -9.52 21.87
C GLU A 317 25.93 -9.04 23.10
N ALA A 318 26.15 -7.79 23.52
CA ALA A 318 25.39 -7.20 24.61
C ALA A 318 23.91 -7.01 24.20
N PRO A 319 22.92 -7.31 25.07
CA PRO A 319 21.50 -7.13 24.76
C PRO A 319 21.11 -5.72 24.29
N GLU A 320 21.82 -4.69 24.75
CA GLU A 320 21.62 -3.29 24.36
C GLU A 320 22.12 -2.96 22.95
N GLN A 321 22.91 -3.86 22.35
CA GLN A 321 23.39 -3.77 20.97
C GLN A 321 22.75 -4.84 20.06
N ASN A 322 21.95 -5.74 20.63
CA ASN A 322 21.29 -6.80 19.90
C ASN A 322 19.92 -7.11 20.53
N PHE A 323 18.89 -6.47 19.98
CA PHE A 323 17.53 -6.62 20.48
C PHE A 323 16.94 -8.00 20.17
N VAL A 324 17.41 -8.70 19.14
CA VAL A 324 17.04 -10.10 18.88
C VAL A 324 17.45 -10.98 20.07
N ARG A 325 18.69 -10.84 20.53
CA ARG A 325 19.23 -11.54 21.70
C ARG A 325 18.53 -11.11 22.98
N LYS A 326 18.31 -9.81 23.18
CA LYS A 326 17.57 -9.28 24.34
C LYS A 326 16.23 -9.98 24.49
N HIS A 327 15.40 -9.98 23.45
CA HIS A 327 14.08 -10.59 23.49
C HIS A 327 14.14 -12.12 23.57
N TYR A 328 15.12 -12.77 22.93
CA TYR A 328 15.33 -14.21 23.08
C TYR A 328 15.58 -14.60 24.55
N LEU A 329 16.45 -13.89 25.26
CA LEU A 329 16.73 -14.16 26.67
C LEU A 329 15.49 -13.93 27.55
N GLU A 330 14.74 -12.86 27.30
CA GLU A 330 13.47 -12.59 28.01
C GLU A 330 12.43 -13.69 27.77
N LEU A 331 12.25 -14.12 26.52
CA LEU A 331 11.31 -15.17 26.15
C LEU A 331 11.73 -16.54 26.69
N LEU A 332 13.04 -16.83 26.72
CA LEU A 332 13.55 -18.09 27.26
C LEU A 332 13.25 -18.22 28.76
N GLU A 333 13.40 -17.14 29.52
CA GLU A 333 13.05 -17.11 30.94
C GLU A 333 11.54 -17.29 31.16
N GLN A 334 10.72 -16.70 30.29
CA GLN A 334 9.26 -16.74 30.38
C GLN A 334 8.67 -18.10 29.97
N GLU A 335 9.05 -18.61 28.80
CA GLU A 335 8.46 -19.81 28.19
C GLU A 335 9.16 -21.10 28.67
N LYS A 336 10.43 -21.01 29.09
CA LYS A 336 11.26 -22.18 29.45
C LYS A 336 11.34 -23.24 28.34
N ASP A 337 11.16 -22.80 27.10
CA ASP A 337 11.21 -23.57 25.86
C ASP A 337 12.09 -22.79 24.87
N GLU A 338 13.23 -23.38 24.47
CA GLU A 338 14.18 -22.74 23.58
C GLU A 338 13.61 -22.52 22.18
N ASP A 339 12.86 -23.48 21.65
CA ASP A 339 12.23 -23.33 20.33
C ASP A 339 11.18 -22.21 20.37
N ALA A 340 10.38 -22.15 21.43
CA ALA A 340 9.42 -21.04 21.61
C ALA A 340 10.14 -19.68 21.64
N ALA A 341 11.23 -19.55 22.41
CA ALA A 341 11.98 -18.29 22.56
C ALA A 341 12.65 -17.80 21.27
N LEU A 342 13.02 -18.73 20.37
CA LEU A 342 13.61 -18.43 19.06
C LEU A 342 12.58 -18.04 17.98
N SER A 343 11.28 -18.20 18.26
CA SER A 343 10.22 -17.94 17.26
C SER A 343 10.19 -16.46 16.86
N ARG A 344 10.37 -16.18 15.57
CA ARG A 344 10.26 -14.82 14.98
C ARG A 344 9.48 -14.78 13.67
N ILE A 345 9.11 -15.94 13.13
CA ILE A 345 8.43 -16.07 11.85
C ILE A 345 7.08 -16.74 12.10
N PHE A 346 6.01 -16.02 11.79
CA PHE A 346 4.63 -16.37 12.09
C PHE A 346 3.76 -16.33 10.85
N SER A 347 2.79 -17.22 10.75
CA SER A 347 1.85 -17.32 9.63
C SER A 347 0.56 -17.99 10.11
N ASN A 348 -0.40 -18.16 9.20
CA ASN A 348 -1.49 -19.12 9.37
C ASN A 348 -1.02 -20.55 9.62
N ALA A 349 -1.88 -21.36 10.26
CA ALA A 349 -1.66 -22.81 10.38
C ALA A 349 -1.46 -23.45 8.99
N ALA A 350 -0.73 -24.58 8.95
CA ALA A 350 -0.43 -25.25 7.70
C ALA A 350 -1.72 -25.64 6.95
N GLY A 351 -1.80 -25.29 5.66
CA GLY A 351 -3.00 -25.51 4.84
C GLY A 351 -4.08 -24.42 4.94
N GLU A 352 -3.91 -23.45 5.84
CA GLU A 352 -4.82 -22.31 5.97
C GLU A 352 -4.20 -21.02 5.41
N PHE A 353 -5.07 -20.08 5.04
CA PHE A 353 -4.75 -18.80 4.41
C PHE A 353 -5.70 -17.70 4.90
N GLY A 354 -5.24 -16.45 4.90
CA GLY A 354 -6.04 -15.28 5.24
C GLY A 354 -6.21 -15.06 6.74
N SER A 355 -6.63 -13.87 7.15
CA SER A 355 -6.79 -13.53 8.57
C SER A 355 -8.20 -13.70 9.10
N LEU A 356 -9.18 -13.92 8.23
CA LEU A 356 -10.63 -13.81 8.48
C LEU A 356 -11.12 -12.42 8.94
N VAL A 357 -10.24 -11.44 9.10
CA VAL A 357 -10.65 -10.07 9.45
C VAL A 357 -11.45 -9.44 8.32
N ASN A 358 -11.04 -9.69 7.07
CA ASN A 358 -11.78 -9.27 5.89
C ASN A 358 -13.20 -9.82 5.88
N GLU A 359 -13.38 -11.12 6.15
CA GLU A 359 -14.71 -11.73 6.23
C GLU A 359 -15.55 -11.11 7.34
N ARG A 360 -14.93 -10.81 8.48
CA ARG A 360 -15.65 -10.14 9.58
C ARG A 360 -16.12 -8.74 9.24
N VAL A 361 -15.26 -7.96 8.59
CA VAL A 361 -15.60 -6.61 8.13
C VAL A 361 -16.73 -6.66 7.09
N VAL A 362 -16.62 -7.55 6.09
CA VAL A 362 -17.66 -7.73 5.07
C VAL A 362 -19.00 -8.12 5.70
N ALA A 363 -19.00 -9.09 6.62
CA ALA A 363 -20.21 -9.55 7.31
C ALA A 363 -20.74 -8.58 8.39
N GLY A 364 -19.96 -7.56 8.78
CA GLY A 364 -20.31 -6.64 9.86
C GLY A 364 -20.34 -7.29 11.25
N ASN A 365 -19.79 -8.50 11.42
CA ASN A 365 -19.93 -9.33 12.63
C ASN A 365 -18.83 -9.07 13.69
N TRP A 366 -18.63 -7.81 14.01
CA TRP A 366 -17.68 -7.36 15.04
C TRP A 366 -18.31 -6.22 15.85
N GLU A 367 -18.18 -6.25 17.17
CA GLU A 367 -18.76 -5.20 18.04
C GLU A 367 -17.77 -4.07 18.29
N ASN A 368 -16.49 -4.40 18.43
CA ASN A 368 -15.42 -3.45 18.66
C ASN A 368 -14.16 -3.81 17.85
N ASP A 369 -13.29 -2.83 17.69
CA ASP A 369 -12.07 -2.90 16.90
C ASP A 369 -11.02 -3.88 17.46
N GLN A 370 -11.00 -4.12 18.77
CA GLN A 370 -10.09 -5.09 19.41
C GLN A 370 -10.34 -6.52 18.90
N GLU A 371 -11.60 -6.90 18.64
CA GLU A 371 -11.94 -8.22 18.09
C GLU A 371 -11.27 -8.50 16.74
N LEU A 372 -11.06 -7.47 15.92
CA LEU A 372 -10.39 -7.61 14.63
C LEU A 372 -8.89 -7.93 14.82
N GLY A 373 -8.24 -7.27 15.78
CA GLY A 373 -6.85 -7.55 16.14
C GLY A 373 -6.68 -8.95 16.74
N GLU A 374 -7.60 -9.38 17.59
CA GLU A 374 -7.61 -10.73 18.19
C GLU A 374 -7.89 -11.83 17.17
N THR A 375 -8.81 -11.57 16.23
CA THR A 375 -9.09 -12.46 15.11
C THR A 375 -7.83 -12.68 14.28
N TRP A 376 -7.13 -11.61 13.90
CA TRP A 376 -5.85 -11.73 13.19
C TRP A 376 -4.80 -12.50 14.00
N ALA A 377 -4.63 -12.17 15.29
CA ALA A 377 -3.61 -12.77 16.13
C ALA A 377 -3.82 -14.28 16.29
N SER A 378 -5.06 -14.71 16.55
CA SER A 378 -5.40 -16.14 16.67
C SER A 378 -5.14 -16.90 15.38
N ARG A 379 -5.43 -16.29 14.23
CA ARG A 379 -5.21 -16.89 12.91
C ARG A 379 -3.76 -16.95 12.49
N ASN A 380 -2.90 -16.10 13.03
CA ASN A 380 -1.49 -15.95 12.62
C ASN A 380 -0.48 -16.37 13.70
N ALA A 381 -0.95 -17.00 14.79
CA ALA A 381 -0.11 -17.38 15.93
C ALA A 381 0.80 -18.60 15.68
N PHE A 382 0.95 -19.08 14.45
CA PHE A 382 1.67 -20.32 14.15
C PHE A 382 3.09 -20.03 13.65
N ALA A 383 4.08 -20.53 14.38
CA ALA A 383 5.49 -20.26 14.11
C ALA A 383 6.10 -21.27 13.11
N PHE A 384 7.01 -20.77 12.28
CA PHE A 384 7.69 -21.50 11.19
C PHE A 384 9.20 -21.32 11.23
N GLY A 385 9.95 -22.33 10.79
CA GLY A 385 11.41 -22.34 10.78
C GLY A 385 11.96 -23.77 10.67
N ARG A 386 13.26 -23.95 10.83
CA ARG A 386 13.91 -25.28 10.71
C ARG A 386 13.34 -26.31 11.69
N ASN A 387 13.00 -25.88 12.91
CA ASN A 387 12.45 -26.74 13.96
C ASN A 387 10.93 -26.57 14.15
N GLN A 388 10.28 -25.71 13.37
CA GLN A 388 8.87 -25.35 13.57
C GLN A 388 8.09 -25.41 12.27
N ARG A 389 6.94 -26.09 12.29
CA ARG A 389 6.09 -26.32 11.11
C ARG A 389 4.65 -25.96 11.41
N GLY A 390 4.44 -24.71 11.85
CA GLY A 390 3.13 -24.21 12.24
C GLY A 390 2.76 -24.61 13.66
N THR A 391 3.71 -24.50 14.59
CA THR A 391 3.43 -24.71 16.02
C THR A 391 2.77 -23.45 16.58
N GLU A 392 1.65 -23.58 17.29
CA GLU A 392 0.97 -22.43 17.88
C GLU A 392 1.81 -21.81 19.02
N ARG A 393 2.10 -20.52 18.91
CA ARG A 393 2.96 -19.72 19.79
C ARG A 393 2.33 -18.35 20.09
N GLY A 394 1.03 -18.30 20.38
CA GLY A 394 0.28 -17.06 20.58
C GLY A 394 0.85 -16.13 21.66
N LYS A 395 1.34 -16.66 22.79
CA LYS A 395 1.98 -15.86 23.86
C LYS A 395 3.29 -15.21 23.39
N VAL A 396 4.10 -15.94 22.63
CA VAL A 396 5.35 -15.42 22.06
C VAL A 396 5.04 -14.34 21.03
N LEU A 397 4.04 -14.57 20.16
CA LEU A 397 3.57 -13.58 19.20
C LEU A 397 3.16 -12.28 19.92
N ASP A 398 2.29 -12.37 20.93
CA ASP A 398 1.84 -11.19 21.69
C ASP A 398 2.99 -10.46 22.37
N LYS A 399 3.97 -11.18 22.94
CA LYS A 399 5.14 -10.55 23.56
C LYS A 399 5.97 -9.77 22.53
N LEU A 400 6.15 -10.29 21.31
CA LEU A 400 6.88 -9.62 20.23
C LEU A 400 6.09 -8.45 19.63
N LEU A 401 4.77 -8.59 19.46
CA LEU A 401 3.89 -7.49 19.07
C LEU A 401 3.91 -6.36 20.11
N GLY A 402 3.97 -6.71 21.39
CA GLY A 402 4.09 -5.78 22.51
C GLY A 402 5.42 -5.02 22.56
N SER A 403 6.50 -5.52 21.93
CA SER A 403 7.78 -4.81 21.79
C SER A 403 8.01 -4.17 20.43
N SER A 404 7.10 -4.38 19.47
CA SER A 404 7.23 -3.86 18.12
C SER A 404 6.91 -2.38 18.04
N GLY A 405 7.92 -1.56 17.73
CA GLY A 405 7.79 -0.10 17.65
C GLY A 405 6.96 0.37 16.46
N SER A 406 7.00 -0.39 15.36
CA SER A 406 6.23 -0.13 14.14
C SER A 406 6.07 -1.41 13.32
N LEU A 407 5.15 -1.37 12.35
CA LEU A 407 5.03 -2.33 11.26
C LEU A 407 5.61 -1.74 9.97
N VAL A 408 6.33 -2.53 9.18
CA VAL A 408 6.73 -2.20 7.81
C VAL A 408 5.91 -3.04 6.83
N GLN A 409 5.20 -2.35 5.93
CA GLN A 409 4.40 -2.91 4.84
C GLN A 409 4.96 -2.42 3.50
N LEU A 410 5.20 -3.33 2.55
CA LEU A 410 5.62 -2.95 1.20
C LEU A 410 4.41 -2.96 0.25
N THR A 411 4.33 -1.99 -0.67
CA THR A 411 3.44 -2.07 -1.83
C THR A 411 4.29 -2.30 -3.08
N ASP A 412 3.88 -3.26 -3.90
CA ASP A 412 4.66 -3.76 -5.04
C ASP A 412 4.20 -3.27 -6.41
N SER A 413 3.01 -2.69 -6.48
CA SER A 413 2.31 -2.42 -7.73
C SER A 413 1.49 -1.13 -7.66
N VAL A 414 1.31 -0.47 -8.81
CA VAL A 414 0.45 0.73 -8.89
C VAL A 414 -1.01 0.34 -9.09
N GLU A 415 -1.26 -0.86 -9.63
CA GLU A 415 -2.58 -1.39 -9.92
C GLU A 415 -3.33 -1.73 -8.62
N TYR A 416 -2.64 -2.35 -7.66
CA TYR A 416 -3.19 -2.70 -6.35
C TYR A 416 -2.36 -2.08 -5.22
N GLY A 417 -2.96 -1.08 -4.57
CA GLY A 417 -2.50 -0.46 -3.33
C GLY A 417 -3.37 -0.86 -2.12
N LEU A 418 -3.21 -0.10 -1.04
CA LEU A 418 -3.77 -0.41 0.28
C LEU A 418 -5.30 -0.38 0.33
N THR A 419 -5.91 0.45 -0.51
CA THR A 419 -7.36 0.61 -0.61
C THR A 419 -7.96 -0.33 -1.65
N ASP A 420 -7.15 -1.08 -2.40
CA ASP A 420 -7.60 -1.89 -3.53
C ASP A 420 -8.00 -3.31 -3.18
N ILE A 421 -7.38 -3.88 -2.16
CA ILE A 421 -7.65 -5.24 -1.73
C ILE A 421 -7.79 -5.30 -0.22
N GLN A 422 -8.66 -6.19 0.23
CA GLN A 422 -8.98 -6.36 1.63
C GLN A 422 -7.80 -6.86 2.48
N GLU A 423 -6.83 -7.52 1.85
CA GLU A 423 -5.73 -8.19 2.55
C GLU A 423 -4.86 -7.23 3.37
N TYR A 424 -4.71 -5.96 2.93
CA TYR A 424 -3.89 -5.00 3.65
C TYR A 424 -4.52 -4.55 4.97
N TYR A 425 -5.79 -4.13 5.00
CA TYR A 425 -6.41 -3.79 6.28
C TYR A 425 -6.58 -5.04 7.15
N ALA A 426 -6.91 -6.18 6.54
CA ALA A 426 -7.18 -7.43 7.24
C ALA A 426 -5.94 -8.06 7.88
N ASN A 427 -4.74 -7.73 7.40
CA ASN A 427 -3.48 -8.21 7.97
C ASN A 427 -2.67 -7.08 8.59
N SER A 428 -2.24 -6.09 7.80
CA SER A 428 -1.41 -4.98 8.28
C SER A 428 -2.17 -4.10 9.27
N GLY A 429 -3.41 -3.74 8.93
CA GLY A 429 -4.28 -2.97 9.83
C GLY A 429 -4.57 -3.74 11.13
N ALA A 430 -5.02 -4.99 11.02
CA ALA A 430 -5.35 -5.81 12.18
C ALA A 430 -4.13 -6.16 13.07
N MET A 431 -2.95 -6.31 12.48
CA MET A 431 -1.71 -6.46 13.23
C MET A 431 -1.39 -5.19 14.01
N VAL A 432 -1.47 -4.02 13.37
CA VAL A 432 -1.30 -2.72 14.04
C VAL A 432 -2.32 -2.53 15.16
N ARG A 433 -3.56 -2.98 14.95
CA ARG A 433 -4.60 -3.01 15.99
C ARG A 433 -4.14 -3.78 17.21
N ARG A 434 -3.71 -5.03 17.01
CA ARG A 434 -3.23 -5.90 18.09
C ARG A 434 -2.01 -5.31 18.81
N MET A 435 -1.06 -4.77 18.06
CA MET A 435 0.12 -4.09 18.62
C MET A 435 -0.31 -2.90 19.49
N SER A 436 -1.26 -2.11 19.03
CA SER A 436 -1.77 -0.94 19.75
C SER A 436 -2.50 -1.33 21.04
N ASP A 437 -3.29 -2.40 21.00
CA ASP A 437 -4.00 -2.94 22.17
C ASP A 437 -3.01 -3.41 23.25
N LEU A 438 -2.00 -4.19 22.85
CA LEU A 438 -0.98 -4.71 23.77
C LEU A 438 -0.13 -3.60 24.40
N GLN A 439 0.16 -2.54 23.64
CA GLN A 439 1.01 -1.43 24.08
C GLN A 439 0.22 -0.27 24.71
N LYS A 440 -1.12 -0.29 24.62
CA LYS A 440 -2.02 0.77 25.11
C LYS A 440 -1.68 2.16 24.55
N ARG A 441 -1.19 2.19 23.31
CA ARG A 441 -0.87 3.40 22.54
C ARG A 441 -1.03 3.10 21.05
N LYS A 442 -1.27 4.13 20.23
CA LYS A 442 -1.25 3.96 18.77
C LYS A 442 0.14 3.53 18.32
N VAL A 443 0.21 2.42 17.59
CA VAL A 443 1.41 1.96 16.90
C VAL A 443 1.28 2.35 15.43
N GLU A 444 2.37 2.85 14.85
CA GLU A 444 2.38 3.30 13.46
C GLU A 444 2.76 2.14 12.53
N ALA A 445 2.16 2.13 11.33
CA ALA A 445 2.66 1.37 10.20
C ALA A 445 3.36 2.31 9.21
N LEU A 446 4.51 1.86 8.72
CA LEU A 446 5.29 2.49 7.67
C LEU A 446 5.10 1.71 6.38
N VAL A 447 4.60 2.40 5.36
CA VAL A 447 4.38 1.85 4.04
C VAL A 447 5.55 2.24 3.15
N VAL A 448 6.18 1.25 2.54
CA VAL A 448 7.28 1.42 1.59
C VAL A 448 6.75 1.10 0.21
N ASP A 449 6.53 2.15 -0.58
CA ASP A 449 6.15 1.99 -1.98
C ASP A 449 7.38 1.60 -2.80
N THR A 450 7.42 0.34 -3.23
CA THR A 450 8.55 -0.19 -4.00
C THR A 450 8.42 0.04 -5.49
N THR A 451 7.28 0.55 -5.98
CA THR A 451 7.10 0.96 -7.39
C THR A 451 7.90 2.22 -7.71
N GLN A 452 8.13 3.06 -6.70
CA GLN A 452 8.84 4.32 -6.81
C GLN A 452 10.35 4.11 -6.93
N LYS A 453 11.01 4.98 -7.70
CA LYS A 453 12.48 4.99 -7.80
C LYS A 453 13.12 5.22 -6.43
N GLN A 454 12.54 6.12 -5.63
CA GLN A 454 12.99 6.40 -4.26
C GLN A 454 12.34 5.47 -3.25
N VAL A 455 13.14 4.80 -2.43
CA VAL A 455 12.66 4.04 -1.28
C VAL A 455 12.42 5.02 -0.13
N ALA A 456 11.17 5.38 0.16
CA ALA A 456 10.84 6.33 1.23
C ALA A 456 9.64 5.80 2.04
N PRO A 457 9.86 5.31 3.28
CA PRO A 457 8.76 4.90 4.15
C PRO A 457 7.85 6.08 4.48
N ARG A 458 6.54 5.89 4.36
CA ARG A 458 5.50 6.87 4.72
C ARG A 458 4.60 6.31 5.79
N LYS A 459 4.04 7.16 6.64
CA LYS A 459 3.03 6.74 7.62
C LYS A 459 1.78 6.25 6.90
N LEU A 460 1.17 5.18 7.39
CA LEU A 460 -0.02 4.55 6.82
C LEU A 460 -1.12 5.57 6.49
N ASP A 461 -1.51 6.40 7.47
CA ASP A 461 -2.59 7.38 7.29
C ASP A 461 -2.28 8.37 6.17
N SER A 462 -0.99 8.68 5.93
CA SER A 462 -0.58 9.55 4.82
C SER A 462 -0.74 8.88 3.46
N VAL A 463 -0.45 7.57 3.37
CA VAL A 463 -0.66 6.80 2.14
C VAL A 463 -2.15 6.58 1.89
N LEU A 464 -2.94 6.26 2.91
CA LEU A 464 -4.40 6.10 2.78
C LEU A 464 -5.05 7.38 2.25
N ARG A 465 -4.73 8.55 2.83
CA ARG A 465 -5.26 9.83 2.31
C ARG A 465 -4.87 10.05 0.84
N MET A 466 -3.62 9.76 0.48
CA MET A 466 -3.13 9.87 -0.90
C MET A 466 -3.89 8.95 -1.86
N GLU A 467 -4.09 7.68 -1.48
CA GLU A 467 -4.85 6.71 -2.28
C GLU A 467 -6.33 7.10 -2.41
N TYR A 468 -6.97 7.58 -1.35
CA TYR A 468 -8.36 8.05 -1.44
C TYR A 468 -8.49 9.26 -2.38
N ARG A 469 -7.54 10.21 -2.35
CA ARG A 469 -7.52 11.36 -3.28
C ARG A 469 -7.31 10.94 -4.74
N THR A 470 -6.49 9.94 -4.98
CA THR A 470 -6.09 9.52 -6.34
C THR A 470 -7.02 8.47 -6.95
N LYS A 471 -7.80 7.75 -6.12
CA LYS A 471 -8.70 6.68 -6.53
C LYS A 471 -10.16 6.98 -6.16
N LEU A 472 -10.65 6.48 -5.02
CA LEU A 472 -12.07 6.54 -4.64
C LEU A 472 -12.67 7.96 -4.75
N LEU A 473 -11.90 9.01 -4.46
CA LEU A 473 -12.38 10.39 -4.51
C LEU A 473 -11.95 11.15 -5.75
N ASN A 474 -11.27 10.49 -6.69
CA ASN A 474 -10.89 11.06 -7.97
C ASN A 474 -12.06 10.93 -8.96
N PRO A 475 -12.62 12.03 -9.47
CA PRO A 475 -13.67 11.99 -10.50
C PRO A 475 -13.31 11.16 -11.72
N LYS A 476 -12.04 11.16 -12.16
CA LYS A 476 -11.59 10.37 -13.31
C LYS A 476 -11.77 8.87 -13.05
N TRP A 477 -11.35 8.41 -11.87
CA TRP A 477 -11.50 7.02 -11.47
C TRP A 477 -12.97 6.64 -11.28
N ALA A 478 -13.74 7.49 -10.60
CA ALA A 478 -15.16 7.26 -10.34
C ALA A 478 -15.95 7.08 -11.64
N GLU A 479 -15.81 8.02 -12.58
CA GLU A 479 -16.50 7.96 -13.87
C GLU A 479 -16.09 6.74 -14.69
N ALA A 480 -14.79 6.45 -14.74
CA ALA A 480 -14.28 5.35 -15.53
C ALA A 480 -14.68 3.98 -14.96
N MET A 481 -14.74 3.84 -13.63
CA MET A 481 -15.26 2.63 -12.98
C MET A 481 -16.76 2.48 -13.20
N VAL A 482 -17.58 3.50 -12.92
CA VAL A 482 -19.04 3.39 -13.09
C VAL A 482 -19.42 3.11 -14.56
N ALA A 483 -18.62 3.55 -15.53
CA ALA A 483 -18.80 3.21 -16.94
C ALA A 483 -18.64 1.69 -17.24
N GLN A 484 -18.04 0.90 -16.36
CA GLN A 484 -17.88 -0.55 -16.48
C GLN A 484 -19.11 -1.34 -15.99
N GLY A 485 -20.23 -0.66 -15.71
CA GLY A 485 -21.48 -1.26 -15.30
C GLY A 485 -21.36 -2.02 -13.97
N SER A 486 -21.89 -3.25 -13.93
CA SER A 486 -22.03 -4.01 -12.68
C SER A 486 -20.70 -4.29 -11.97
N GLY A 487 -19.63 -4.59 -12.72
CA GLY A 487 -18.29 -4.81 -12.18
C GLY A 487 -17.68 -3.54 -11.60
N GLY A 488 -17.89 -2.40 -12.27
CA GLY A 488 -17.45 -1.10 -11.79
C GLY A 488 -18.15 -0.66 -10.49
N ALA A 489 -19.46 -0.84 -10.43
CA ALA A 489 -20.24 -0.60 -9.22
C ALA A 489 -19.78 -1.50 -8.05
N PHE A 490 -19.44 -2.77 -8.35
CA PHE A 490 -18.84 -3.67 -7.37
C PHE A 490 -17.50 -3.15 -6.84
N GLU A 491 -16.60 -2.68 -7.70
CA GLU A 491 -15.32 -2.10 -7.27
C GLU A 491 -15.51 -0.90 -6.34
N VAL A 492 -16.40 0.05 -6.68
CA VAL A 492 -16.72 1.19 -5.80
C VAL A 492 -17.21 0.69 -4.43
N SER A 493 -18.10 -0.31 -4.43
CA SER A 493 -18.62 -0.91 -3.21
C SER A 493 -17.52 -1.57 -2.36
N GLN A 494 -16.57 -2.26 -3.00
CA GLN A 494 -15.42 -2.85 -2.32
C GLN A 494 -14.50 -1.79 -1.70
N ARG A 495 -14.34 -0.62 -2.33
CA ARG A 495 -13.58 0.51 -1.74
C ARG A 495 -14.24 1.11 -0.53
N MET A 496 -15.57 1.17 -0.51
CA MET A 496 -16.32 1.58 0.68
C MET A 496 -16.13 0.58 1.82
N THR A 497 -16.16 -0.72 1.53
CA THR A 497 -15.87 -1.76 2.51
C THR A 497 -14.42 -1.70 3.01
N ALA A 498 -13.45 -1.43 2.13
CA ALA A 498 -12.05 -1.26 2.51
C ALA A 498 -11.84 -0.02 3.41
N LEU A 499 -12.53 1.08 3.13
CA LEU A 499 -12.53 2.27 3.98
C LEU A 499 -13.07 1.97 5.39
N LEU A 500 -14.16 1.22 5.49
CA LEU A 500 -14.66 0.72 6.77
C LEU A 500 -13.62 -0.19 7.46
N GLY A 501 -12.97 -1.08 6.70
CA GLY A 501 -11.94 -2.00 7.21
C GLY A 501 -10.72 -1.30 7.80
N TRP A 502 -10.21 -0.26 7.12
CA TRP A 502 -9.15 0.61 7.67
C TRP A 502 -9.63 1.40 8.89
N GLY A 503 -10.87 1.90 8.88
CA GLY A 503 -11.48 2.51 10.06
C GLY A 503 -11.55 1.56 11.26
N GLY A 504 -11.99 0.32 11.06
CA GLY A 504 -12.11 -0.70 12.10
C GLY A 504 -10.77 -1.23 12.63
N THR A 505 -9.73 -1.25 11.79
CA THR A 505 -8.44 -1.84 12.18
C THR A 505 -7.42 -0.79 12.65
N THR A 506 -7.37 0.39 12.05
CA THR A 506 -6.37 1.42 12.40
C THR A 506 -6.96 2.72 12.90
N ARG A 507 -8.29 2.80 13.04
CA ARG A 507 -9.02 4.05 13.37
C ARG A 507 -8.73 5.17 12.37
N PHE A 508 -8.58 4.82 11.09
CA PHE A 508 -8.60 5.79 10.00
C PHE A 508 -10.03 6.36 9.86
N ALA A 509 -10.29 7.46 10.57
CA ALA A 509 -11.61 8.07 10.70
C ALA A 509 -11.58 9.53 10.17
N GLU A 510 -11.30 9.66 8.87
CA GLU A 510 -11.17 10.95 8.20
C GLU A 510 -12.52 11.39 7.61
N ASP A 511 -13.25 12.27 8.31
CA ASP A 511 -14.61 12.69 7.92
C ASP A 511 -14.71 13.20 6.48
N TRP A 512 -13.68 13.88 5.97
CA TRP A 512 -13.67 14.39 4.60
C TRP A 512 -13.71 13.28 3.54
N VAL A 513 -13.18 12.09 3.85
CA VAL A 513 -13.20 10.94 2.94
C VAL A 513 -14.62 10.39 2.85
N TRP A 514 -15.28 10.25 4.00
CA TRP A 514 -16.66 9.77 4.08
C TRP A 514 -17.66 10.77 3.48
N ASN A 515 -17.55 12.05 3.82
CA ASN A 515 -18.40 13.11 3.28
C ASN A 515 -18.34 13.14 1.75
N GLN A 516 -17.13 13.19 1.17
CA GLN A 516 -16.98 13.22 -0.29
C GLN A 516 -17.41 11.90 -0.95
N SER A 517 -17.29 10.77 -0.25
CA SER A 517 -17.81 9.48 -0.76
C SER A 517 -19.34 9.48 -0.79
N ALA A 518 -20.00 9.97 0.26
CA ALA A 518 -21.46 10.11 0.31
C ALA A 518 -21.96 11.09 -0.76
N GLU A 519 -21.33 12.27 -0.85
CA GLU A 519 -21.62 13.29 -1.86
C GLU A 519 -21.53 12.71 -3.28
N ARG A 520 -20.42 12.06 -3.61
CA ARG A 520 -20.16 11.58 -4.97
C ARG A 520 -21.02 10.38 -5.35
N TYR A 521 -21.12 9.38 -4.49
CA TYR A 521 -21.66 8.07 -4.88
C TYR A 521 -23.13 7.88 -4.53
N VAL A 522 -23.69 8.71 -3.64
CA VAL A 522 -25.07 8.54 -3.15
C VAL A 522 -25.91 9.80 -3.29
N LEU A 523 -25.37 10.98 -2.96
CA LEU A 523 -26.14 12.23 -3.00
C LEU A 523 -26.17 12.88 -4.39
N ASP A 524 -25.17 12.63 -5.23
CA ASP A 524 -25.23 12.93 -6.66
C ASP A 524 -26.26 12.00 -7.34
N GLU A 525 -27.38 12.58 -7.76
CA GLU A 525 -28.52 11.82 -8.32
C GLU A 525 -28.15 11.05 -9.60
N ASP A 526 -27.28 11.57 -10.45
CA ASP A 526 -26.88 10.89 -11.70
C ASP A 526 -25.98 9.69 -11.39
N MET A 527 -24.97 9.90 -10.54
CA MET A 527 -24.06 8.84 -10.12
C MET A 527 -24.81 7.73 -9.36
N ALA A 528 -25.66 8.10 -8.40
CA ALA A 528 -26.44 7.17 -7.62
C ALA A 528 -27.37 6.33 -8.51
N LYS A 529 -28.05 6.96 -9.47
CA LYS A 529 -28.90 6.25 -10.44
C LYS A 529 -28.09 5.25 -11.26
N ARG A 530 -26.95 5.66 -11.83
CA ARG A 530 -26.09 4.76 -12.63
C ARG A 530 -25.59 3.57 -11.84
N LEU A 531 -25.21 3.77 -10.58
CA LEU A 531 -24.79 2.70 -9.68
C LEU A 531 -25.94 1.75 -9.33
N ARG A 532 -27.11 2.28 -8.92
CA ARG A 532 -28.31 1.51 -8.57
C ARG A 532 -28.79 0.67 -9.76
N GLU A 533 -28.84 1.25 -10.96
CA GLU A 533 -29.23 0.54 -12.19
C GLU A 533 -28.20 -0.53 -12.61
N SER A 534 -26.91 -0.26 -12.42
CA SER A 534 -25.84 -1.20 -12.80
C SER A 534 -25.72 -2.38 -11.85
N ASN A 535 -25.85 -2.14 -10.54
CA ASN A 535 -25.74 -3.16 -9.51
C ASN A 535 -26.42 -2.70 -8.20
N PRO A 536 -27.69 -3.05 -7.96
CA PRO A 536 -28.43 -2.58 -6.79
C PRO A 536 -27.87 -3.12 -5.47
N GLU A 537 -27.32 -4.33 -5.45
CA GLU A 537 -26.67 -4.91 -4.25
C GLU A 537 -25.37 -4.17 -3.89
N ALA A 538 -24.56 -3.84 -4.89
CA ALA A 538 -23.34 -3.06 -4.67
C ALA A 538 -23.68 -1.66 -4.16
N PHE A 539 -24.70 -1.02 -4.72
CA PHE A 539 -25.18 0.30 -4.28
C PHE A 539 -25.75 0.25 -2.85
N ARG A 540 -26.56 -0.76 -2.52
CA ARG A 540 -27.02 -1.00 -1.16
C ARG A 540 -25.87 -1.16 -0.18
N ASN A 541 -24.82 -1.90 -0.54
CA ASN A 541 -23.64 -2.01 0.32
C ASN A 541 -22.91 -0.66 0.47
N ILE A 542 -22.80 0.17 -0.57
CA ILE A 542 -22.22 1.53 -0.45
C ILE A 542 -22.95 2.35 0.62
N VAL A 543 -24.29 2.42 0.54
CA VAL A 543 -25.13 3.14 1.51
C VAL A 543 -25.03 2.51 2.90
N GLY A 544 -25.08 1.19 2.98
CA GLY A 544 -24.94 0.43 4.23
C GLY A 544 -23.60 0.69 4.94
N ARG A 545 -22.49 0.77 4.19
CA ARG A 545 -21.17 1.07 4.78
C ARG A 545 -21.06 2.50 5.32
N LEU A 546 -21.73 3.47 4.69
CA LEU A 546 -21.82 4.83 5.21
C LEU A 546 -22.57 4.88 6.55
N LEU A 547 -23.74 4.22 6.62
CA LEU A 547 -24.53 4.12 7.85
C LEU A 547 -23.76 3.37 8.95
N GLU A 548 -23.08 2.28 8.60
CA GLU A 548 -22.26 1.51 9.53
C GLU A 548 -21.07 2.32 10.05
N ALA A 549 -20.41 3.10 9.20
CA ALA A 549 -19.31 3.97 9.62
C ALA A 549 -19.77 4.99 10.68
N LYS A 550 -20.97 5.57 10.52
CA LYS A 550 -21.57 6.42 11.55
C LYS A 550 -21.87 5.65 12.83
N ALA A 551 -22.50 4.48 12.72
CA ALA A 551 -22.87 3.65 13.87
C ALA A 551 -21.66 3.18 14.71
N ARG A 552 -20.47 3.16 14.10
CA ARG A 552 -19.20 2.74 14.72
C ARG A 552 -18.28 3.90 15.12
N ASP A 553 -18.78 5.14 15.07
CA ASP A 553 -18.01 6.36 15.36
C ASP A 553 -16.76 6.53 14.46
N LEU A 554 -16.81 6.01 13.24
CA LEU A 554 -15.76 6.18 12.22
C LEU A 554 -16.00 7.39 11.31
N TRP A 555 -17.21 7.95 11.37
CA TRP A 555 -17.64 9.11 10.59
C TRP A 555 -18.59 10.00 11.39
N GLN A 556 -18.28 11.28 11.48
CA GLN A 556 -19.18 12.32 12.00
C GLN A 556 -19.99 12.95 10.86
N ALA A 557 -21.01 12.21 10.42
CA ALA A 557 -21.91 12.64 9.37
C ALA A 557 -22.85 13.77 9.80
N PRO A 558 -23.16 14.74 8.93
CA PRO A 558 -24.27 15.69 9.13
C PRO A 558 -25.62 14.97 9.26
N GLU A 559 -26.51 15.49 10.09
CA GLU A 559 -27.81 14.84 10.39
C GLU A 559 -28.72 14.74 9.16
N ASP A 560 -28.73 15.77 8.31
CA ASP A 560 -29.47 15.80 7.06
C ASP A 560 -28.96 14.74 6.06
N VAL A 561 -27.64 14.55 6.00
CA VAL A 561 -27.03 13.48 5.20
C VAL A 561 -27.43 12.11 5.74
N LEU A 562 -27.39 11.90 7.05
CA LEU A 562 -27.79 10.61 7.66
C LEU A 562 -29.25 10.27 7.43
N GLN A 563 -30.14 11.25 7.58
CA GLN A 563 -31.55 11.05 7.29
C GLN A 563 -31.73 10.63 5.83
N ARG A 564 -31.07 11.32 4.90
CA ARG A 564 -31.16 10.99 3.47
C ARG A 564 -30.62 9.59 3.16
N LEU A 565 -29.50 9.19 3.75
CA LEU A 565 -28.94 7.86 3.59
C LEU A 565 -29.89 6.76 4.11
N SER A 566 -30.57 7.02 5.22
CA SER A 566 -31.53 6.08 5.81
C SER A 566 -32.76 5.90 4.92
N GLU A 567 -33.32 6.99 4.39
CA GLU A 567 -34.41 6.96 3.41
C GLU A 567 -34.02 6.15 2.16
N ILE A 568 -32.83 6.41 1.59
CA ILE A 568 -32.34 5.67 0.42
C ILE A 568 -32.17 4.18 0.73
N TYR A 569 -31.67 3.84 1.93
CA TYR A 569 -31.48 2.45 2.33
C TYR A 569 -32.81 1.69 2.45
N GLU A 570 -33.83 2.31 3.04
CA GLU A 570 -35.18 1.73 3.14
C GLU A 570 -35.80 1.52 1.74
N GLU A 571 -35.70 2.50 0.85
CA GLU A 571 -36.17 2.37 -0.54
C GLU A 571 -35.48 1.21 -1.29
N LEU A 572 -34.20 0.97 -1.03
CA LEU A 572 -33.44 -0.12 -1.66
C LEU A 572 -33.84 -1.49 -1.12
N ASP A 573 -34.08 -1.59 0.19
CA ASP A 573 -34.56 -2.83 0.82
C ASP A 573 -35.93 -3.23 0.25
N ASP A 574 -36.87 -2.27 0.12
CA ASP A 574 -38.20 -2.53 -0.45
C ASP A 574 -38.14 -3.00 -1.92
N GLU A 575 -37.23 -2.42 -2.73
CA GLU A 575 -37.04 -2.82 -4.13
C GLU A 575 -36.43 -4.23 -4.27
N LEU A 576 -35.43 -4.57 -3.45
CA LEU A 576 -34.74 -5.85 -3.53
C LEU A 576 -35.59 -7.01 -2.97
N GLU A 577 -36.39 -6.75 -1.94
CA GLU A 577 -37.32 -7.74 -1.36
C GLU A 577 -38.64 -7.85 -2.17
N GLY A 578 -38.83 -7.01 -3.19
CA GLY A 578 -39.97 -7.06 -4.11
C GLY A 578 -41.30 -6.60 -3.50
N VAL A 579 -41.23 -5.65 -2.55
CA VAL A 579 -42.40 -5.10 -1.84
C VAL A 579 -43.01 -3.89 -2.59
N ALA A 580 -42.30 -3.35 -3.59
CA ALA A 580 -42.65 -2.15 -4.36
C ALA A 580 -43.72 -2.36 -5.46
#